data_AF-A0AB36I989-F1
#
_entry.id   AF-A0AB36I989-F1
#
_cell.length_a   1.000
_cell.length_b   1.000
_cell.length_c   1.000
_cell.angle_alpha   90.00
_cell.angle_beta   90.00
_cell.angle_gamma   90.00
#
_symmetry.space_group_name_H-M   'P 1'
#
loop_
_entity.id
_entity.type
_entity.pdbx_description
1 polymer ?
#
loop_
_entity_poly.entity_id
_entity_poly.type
_entity_poly.pdbx_seq_one_letter_code
_entity_poly.pdbx_strand_id
1 'polypeptide(L)'
;MTRQEISNEVWAVMEPLMPTVTGRSRPWTDHRLAVEGMAWKYRTGAPWRDVPERFGKWNSIYKRFNRWAEDGTWENLLTEVQEQADAAGKIDWVVSIDSTIARVHQHGASLARDTGGSAESQESMVRAA
;
A
#
# COMPACT_ATOMS: atom_id res chain seq x y z
N MET A 1 9.34 21.35 -5.39
CA MET A 1 8.38 20.39 -4.80
C MET A 1 9.02 19.76 -3.58
N THR A 2 8.54 20.10 -2.39
CA THR A 2 8.90 19.37 -1.17
C THR A 2 8.40 17.94 -1.33
N ARG A 3 9.25 16.93 -1.11
CA ARG A 3 8.93 15.48 -1.21
C ARG A 3 7.81 15.03 -0.24
N GLN A 4 7.18 15.97 0.48
CA GLN A 4 6.46 15.71 1.71
C GLN A 4 4.94 15.89 1.61
N GLU A 5 4.44 16.59 0.59
CA GLU A 5 3.03 17.02 0.51
C GLU A 5 2.38 16.56 -0.80
N ILE A 6 1.09 16.22 -0.72
CA ILE A 6 0.24 15.91 -1.86
C ILE A 6 -0.02 17.20 -2.62
N SER A 7 0.44 17.23 -3.87
CA SER A 7 0.24 18.37 -4.78
C SER A 7 -1.25 18.65 -4.99
N ASN A 8 -1.62 19.90 -5.24
CA ASN A 8 -3.00 20.30 -5.48
C ASN A 8 -3.63 19.54 -6.66
N GLU A 9 -2.83 19.23 -7.68
CA GLU A 9 -3.25 18.51 -8.87
C GLU A 9 -3.66 17.07 -8.53
N VAL A 10 -2.85 16.37 -7.74
CA VAL A 10 -3.19 15.03 -7.23
C VAL A 10 -4.40 15.10 -6.31
N TRP A 11 -4.46 16.09 -5.42
CA TRP A 11 -5.61 16.25 -4.52
C TRP A 11 -6.91 16.47 -5.29
N ALA A 12 -6.90 17.27 -6.35
CA ALA A 12 -8.09 17.55 -7.17
C ALA A 12 -8.66 16.29 -7.84
N VAL A 13 -7.83 15.28 -8.11
CA VAL A 13 -8.28 13.97 -8.61
C VAL A 13 -8.88 13.13 -7.48
N MET A 14 -8.28 13.16 -6.29
CA MET A 14 -8.71 12.34 -5.14
C MET A 14 -9.97 12.87 -4.46
N GLU A 15 -10.08 14.19 -4.30
CA GLU A 15 -11.15 14.86 -3.55
C GLU A 15 -12.56 14.45 -3.93
N PRO A 16 -12.97 14.40 -5.23
CA PRO A 16 -14.32 14.00 -5.61
C PRO A 16 -14.64 12.53 -5.30
N LEU A 17 -13.60 11.70 -5.11
CA LEU A 17 -13.73 10.27 -4.78
C LEU A 17 -13.75 10.03 -3.27
N MET A 18 -13.47 11.06 -2.47
CA MET A 18 -13.54 10.94 -1.02
C MET A 18 -14.97 10.70 -0.58
N PRO A 19 -15.21 9.75 0.34
CA PRO A 19 -16.56 9.49 0.79
C PRO A 19 -17.11 10.72 1.51
N THR A 20 -18.41 10.92 1.40
CA THR A 20 -19.11 11.94 2.16
C THR A 20 -19.82 11.28 3.33
N VAL A 21 -19.96 12.00 4.44
CA VAL A 21 -20.69 11.49 5.59
C VAL A 21 -22.16 11.39 5.23
N THR A 22 -22.68 10.17 5.13
CA THR A 22 -24.11 9.91 4.94
C THR A 22 -24.80 9.81 6.32
N GLY A 23 -25.89 10.56 6.51
CA GLY A 23 -26.74 10.50 7.72
C GLY A 23 -26.29 11.39 8.90
N ARG A 24 -26.67 11.00 10.13
CA ARG A 24 -26.49 11.79 11.37
C ARG A 24 -25.09 11.72 12.01
N SER A 25 -24.12 11.10 11.33
CA SER A 25 -22.76 10.98 11.88
C SER A 25 -22.06 12.33 11.94
N ARG A 26 -21.15 12.50 12.91
CA ARG A 26 -20.35 13.72 13.00
C ARG A 26 -19.55 13.91 11.70
N PRO A 27 -19.58 15.12 11.10
CA PRO A 27 -18.79 15.42 9.92
C PRO A 27 -17.33 15.05 10.12
N TRP A 28 -16.73 14.54 9.06
CA TRP A 28 -15.32 14.26 9.03
C TRP A 28 -14.52 15.56 9.10
N THR A 29 -13.45 15.58 9.91
CA THR A 29 -12.38 16.58 9.78
C THR A 29 -11.79 16.52 8.37
N ASP A 30 -11.22 17.63 7.90
CA ASP A 30 -10.51 17.80 6.63
C ASP A 30 -9.89 16.50 6.07
N HIS A 31 -10.37 16.09 4.89
CA HIS A 31 -9.90 14.90 4.21
C HIS A 31 -8.45 15.02 3.79
N ARG A 32 -8.06 16.17 3.24
CA ARG A 32 -6.71 16.39 2.75
C ARG A 32 -5.71 16.20 3.88
N LEU A 33 -5.97 16.83 5.02
CA LEU A 33 -5.08 16.75 6.16
C LEU A 33 -4.92 15.33 6.71
N ALA A 34 -6.01 14.55 6.73
CA ALA A 34 -5.96 13.15 7.15
C ALA A 34 -5.17 12.28 6.16
N VAL A 35 -5.39 12.47 4.86
CA VAL A 35 -4.67 11.73 3.80
C VAL A 35 -3.18 12.09 3.80
N GLU A 36 -2.82 13.36 4.04
CA GLU A 36 -1.44 13.79 4.23
C GLU A 36 -0.78 13.07 5.41
N GLY A 37 -1.49 12.94 6.53
CA GLY A 37 -1.03 12.17 7.69
C GLY A 37 -0.81 10.69 7.38
N MET A 38 -1.70 10.08 6.61
CA MET A 38 -1.55 8.69 6.13
C MET A 38 -0.34 8.56 5.19
N ALA A 39 -0.19 9.46 4.22
CA ALA A 39 0.94 9.48 3.29
C ALA A 39 2.27 9.64 4.03
N TRP A 40 2.32 10.51 5.05
CA TRP A 40 3.50 10.64 5.91
C TRP A 40 3.84 9.34 6.64
N LYS A 41 2.84 8.65 7.21
CA LYS A 41 3.04 7.36 7.89
C LYS A 41 3.64 6.32 6.94
N TYR A 42 3.11 6.18 5.72
CA TYR A 42 3.59 5.18 4.77
C TYR A 42 4.95 5.52 4.17
N ARG A 43 5.26 6.82 4.02
CA ARG A 43 6.56 7.30 3.56
C ARG A 43 7.68 7.06 4.57
N THR A 44 7.38 7.21 5.86
CA THR A 44 8.38 7.12 6.94
C THR A 44 8.48 5.72 7.55
N GLY A 45 7.42 4.91 7.45
CA GLY A 45 7.33 3.64 8.17
C GLY A 45 7.19 3.79 9.68
N ALA A 46 7.02 5.02 10.19
CA ALA A 46 6.90 5.28 11.62
C ALA A 46 5.62 4.64 12.20
N PRO A 47 5.62 4.30 13.50
CA PRO A 47 4.41 3.88 14.21
C PRO A 47 3.30 4.92 14.07
N TRP A 48 2.04 4.47 14.02
CA TRP A 48 0.89 5.38 13.95
C TRP A 48 0.88 6.41 15.09
N ARG A 49 1.33 6.05 16.28
CA ARG A 49 1.40 6.95 17.44
C ARG A 49 2.32 8.16 17.23
N ASP A 50 3.25 8.06 16.30
CA ASP A 50 4.26 9.08 16.03
C ASP A 50 3.84 10.00 14.87
N VAL A 51 2.63 9.82 14.32
CA VAL A 51 2.08 10.73 13.31
C VAL A 51 2.03 12.15 13.90
N PRO A 52 2.66 13.15 13.24
CA PRO A 52 2.72 14.50 13.77
C PRO A 52 1.33 15.11 13.99
N GLU A 53 1.16 15.78 15.13
CA GLU A 53 -0.12 16.38 15.53
C GLU A 53 -0.67 17.42 14.55
N ARG A 54 0.18 18.01 13.70
CA ARG A 54 -0.24 18.92 12.63
C ARG A 54 -1.23 18.27 11.65
N PHE A 55 -1.22 16.95 11.51
CA PHE A 55 -2.17 16.21 10.68
C PHE A 55 -3.48 15.85 11.41
N GLY A 56 -3.52 16.09 12.73
CA GLY A 56 -4.61 15.70 13.61
C GLY A 56 -4.24 14.51 14.51
N LYS A 57 -5.23 14.04 15.27
CA LYS A 57 -5.03 12.95 16.24
C LYS A 57 -4.77 11.63 15.51
N TRP A 58 -3.64 10.98 15.79
CA TRP A 58 -3.24 9.73 15.14
C TRP A 58 -4.33 8.65 15.14
N ASN A 59 -5.06 8.49 16.25
CA ASN A 59 -6.09 7.46 16.38
C ASN A 59 -7.28 7.73 15.43
N SER A 60 -7.63 9.00 15.23
CA SER A 60 -8.67 9.40 14.27
C SER A 60 -8.23 9.12 12.83
N ILE A 61 -6.97 9.41 12.50
CA ILE A 61 -6.39 9.13 11.19
C ILE A 61 -6.36 7.62 10.94
N TYR A 62 -5.84 6.84 11.89
CA TYR A 62 -5.80 5.37 11.79
C TYR A 62 -7.19 4.76 11.61
N LYS A 63 -8.17 5.13 12.45
CA LYS A 63 -9.53 4.61 12.35
C LYS A 63 -10.17 4.95 11.00
N ARG A 64 -9.88 6.13 10.45
CA ARG A 64 -10.36 6.53 9.13
C ARG A 64 -9.70 5.70 8.03
N PHE A 65 -8.37 5.56 8.07
CA PHE A 65 -7.61 4.73 7.15
C PHE A 65 -8.16 3.29 7.12
N ASN A 66 -8.36 2.69 8.31
CA ASN A 66 -8.86 1.32 8.43
C ASN A 66 -10.29 1.19 7.92
N ARG A 67 -11.17 2.15 8.24
CA ARG A 67 -12.54 2.17 7.71
C ARG A 67 -12.56 2.20 6.18
N TRP A 68 -11.74 3.07 5.59
CA TRP A 68 -11.66 3.23 4.14
C TRP A 68 -11.04 2.03 3.42
N ALA A 69 -10.24 1.23 4.13
CA ALA A 69 -9.77 -0.06 3.64
C ALA A 69 -10.85 -1.15 3.75
N GLU A 70 -11.65 -1.12 4.82
CA GLU A 70 -12.73 -2.09 5.02
C GLU A 70 -13.93 -1.85 4.09
N ASP A 71 -14.24 -0.59 3.77
CA ASP A 71 -15.41 -0.21 2.96
C ASP A 71 -15.14 -0.10 1.45
N GLY A 72 -13.90 -0.35 1.01
CA GLY A 72 -13.54 -0.34 -0.41
C GLY A 72 -13.15 1.04 -0.96
N THR A 73 -13.10 2.09 -0.13
CA THR A 73 -12.79 3.46 -0.58
C THR A 73 -11.44 3.54 -1.28
N TRP A 74 -10.41 2.89 -0.73
CA TRP A 74 -9.06 2.92 -1.31
C TRP A 74 -8.99 2.16 -2.64
N GLU A 75 -9.67 1.03 -2.72
CA GLU A 75 -9.78 0.20 -3.92
C GLU A 75 -10.49 0.96 -5.04
N ASN A 76 -11.59 1.65 -4.73
CA ASN A 76 -12.32 2.47 -5.70
C ASN A 76 -11.46 3.64 -6.20
N LEU A 77 -10.75 4.33 -5.28
CA LEU A 77 -9.85 5.41 -5.65
C LEU A 77 -8.72 4.92 -6.56
N LEU A 78 -8.11 3.78 -6.24
CA LEU A 78 -7.05 3.20 -7.06
C LEU A 78 -7.57 2.85 -8.46
N THR A 79 -8.72 2.19 -8.54
CA THR A 79 -9.37 1.81 -9.81
C THR A 79 -9.60 3.04 -10.68
N GLU A 80 -10.25 4.06 -10.15
CA GLU A 80 -10.57 5.29 -10.90
C GLU A 80 -9.30 6.00 -11.41
N VAL A 81 -8.26 6.11 -10.57
CA VAL A 81 -6.98 6.72 -10.97
C VAL A 81 -6.29 5.89 -12.06
N GLN A 82 -6.37 4.56 -11.98
CA GLN A 82 -5.83 3.67 -13.01
C GLN A 82 -6.60 3.81 -14.32
N GLU A 83 -7.93 3.86 -14.29
CA GLU A 83 -8.77 4.06 -15.49
C GLU A 83 -8.46 5.40 -16.18
N GLN A 84 -8.31 6.48 -15.41
CA GLN A 84 -7.90 7.78 -15.96
C GLN A 84 -6.49 7.76 -16.55
N ALA A 85 -5.57 7.04 -15.92
CA ALA A 85 -4.21 6.89 -16.43
C ALA A 85 -4.15 6.04 -17.70
N ASP A 86 -4.95 4.97 -17.78
CA ASP A 86 -5.08 4.09 -18.94
C ASP A 86 -5.65 4.86 -20.14
N ALA A 87 -6.76 5.58 -19.94
CA ALA A 87 -7.37 6.42 -20.97
C ALA A 87 -6.42 7.51 -21.49
N ALA A 88 -5.49 7.97 -20.64
CA ALA A 88 -4.45 8.93 -21.01
C ALA A 88 -3.18 8.28 -21.59
N GLY A 89 -3.13 6.95 -21.73
CA GLY A 89 -1.96 6.20 -22.21
C GLY A 89 -0.73 6.29 -21.30
N LYS A 90 -0.94 6.52 -20.00
CA LYS A 90 0.13 6.68 -18.99
C LYS A 90 0.54 5.37 -18.32
N ILE A 91 -0.25 4.31 -18.49
CA ILE A 91 0.04 2.97 -17.98
C ILE A 91 -0.11 1.94 -19.12
N ASP A 92 0.71 0.90 -19.09
CA ASP A 92 0.76 -0.14 -20.12
C ASP A 92 0.41 -1.54 -19.56
N TRP A 93 -0.15 -1.58 -18.34
CA TRP A 93 -0.56 -2.79 -17.60
C TRP A 93 0.51 -3.89 -17.50
N VAL A 94 1.79 -3.55 -17.66
CA VAL A 94 2.89 -4.49 -17.48
C VAL A 94 3.05 -4.79 -15.99
N VAL A 95 2.79 -6.05 -15.60
CA VAL A 95 2.91 -6.51 -14.21
C VAL A 95 4.30 -7.13 -14.01
N SER A 96 5.07 -6.58 -13.07
CA SER A 96 6.29 -7.22 -12.57
C SER A 96 5.93 -8.22 -11.47
N ILE A 97 6.29 -9.49 -11.65
CA ILE A 97 6.13 -10.53 -10.64
C ILE A 97 7.48 -10.75 -9.98
N ASP A 98 7.63 -10.37 -8.72
CA ASP A 98 8.74 -10.80 -7.87
C ASP A 98 8.30 -11.94 -6.95
N SER A 99 9.25 -12.84 -6.64
CA SER A 99 9.04 -13.88 -5.64
C SER A 99 10.17 -13.85 -4.63
N THR A 100 9.83 -14.04 -3.35
CA THR A 100 10.81 -14.16 -2.27
C THR A 100 10.73 -15.56 -1.69
N ILE A 101 11.85 -16.29 -1.71
CA ILE A 101 11.96 -17.60 -1.08
C ILE A 101 12.74 -17.45 0.23
N ALA A 102 12.07 -17.66 1.37
CA ALA A 102 12.72 -17.77 2.67
C ALA A 102 12.85 -19.25 3.05
N ARG A 103 14.09 -19.75 3.17
CA ARG A 103 14.31 -21.11 3.67
C ARG A 103 13.98 -21.18 5.15
N VAL A 104 13.20 -22.20 5.54
CA VAL A 104 12.98 -22.50 6.95
C VAL A 104 14.30 -22.91 7.61
N HIS A 105 14.47 -22.58 8.89
CA HIS A 105 15.60 -23.07 9.68
C HIS A 105 15.64 -24.60 9.66
N GLN A 106 16.82 -25.22 9.65
CA GLN A 106 16.98 -26.67 9.53
C GLN A 106 16.18 -27.48 10.58
N HIS A 107 16.00 -26.94 11.79
CA HIS A 107 15.18 -27.58 12.84
C HIS A 107 13.67 -27.46 12.64
N GLY A 108 13.21 -26.60 11.72
CA GLY A 108 11.82 -26.53 11.25
C GLY A 108 11.57 -27.28 9.94
N ALA A 109 12.61 -27.85 9.31
CA ALA A 109 12.54 -28.59 8.06
C ALA A 109 12.25 -30.10 8.28
N SER A 110 11.41 -30.44 9.26
CA SER A 110 11.13 -31.83 9.66
C SER A 110 9.91 -32.46 8.98
N LEU A 111 9.13 -31.69 8.21
CA LEU A 111 7.97 -32.21 7.48
C LEU A 111 8.45 -33.00 6.25
N ALA A 112 8.02 -34.26 6.15
CA ALA A 112 8.19 -35.05 4.94
C ALA A 112 7.49 -34.34 3.78
N ARG A 113 8.22 -34.10 2.69
CA ARG A 113 7.66 -33.48 1.48
C ARG A 113 6.96 -34.57 0.66
N ASP A 114 5.67 -34.39 0.39
CA ASP A 114 4.91 -35.23 -0.56
C ASP A 114 5.08 -34.77 -2.03
N THR A 115 5.89 -33.73 -2.25
CA THR A 115 6.09 -33.13 -3.57
C THR A 115 7.34 -33.73 -4.21
N GLY A 116 7.13 -34.57 -5.23
CA GLY A 116 8.15 -35.07 -6.16
C GLY A 116 8.72 -34.00 -7.09
N GLY A 117 8.95 -32.78 -6.59
CA GLY A 117 9.64 -31.74 -7.34
C GLY A 117 11.12 -32.07 -7.41
N SER A 118 11.69 -32.04 -8.62
CA SER A 118 13.12 -32.19 -8.84
C SER A 118 13.87 -31.15 -8.00
N ALA A 119 14.80 -31.60 -7.16
CA ALA A 119 15.76 -30.69 -6.55
C ALA A 119 16.54 -30.02 -7.68
N GLU A 120 16.38 -28.71 -7.87
CA GLU A 120 17.27 -27.96 -8.74
C GLU A 120 18.66 -27.95 -8.11
N SER A 121 19.51 -28.83 -8.64
CA SER A 121 20.95 -28.87 -8.37
C SER A 121 21.60 -27.63 -8.97
N GLN A 122 21.54 -26.50 -8.29
CA GLN A 122 22.51 -25.42 -8.50
C GLN A 122 23.85 -25.75 -7.82
N GLU A 123 24.45 -26.87 -8.21
CA GLU A 123 25.89 -27.08 -8.06
C GLU A 123 26.51 -26.98 -9.45
N SER A 124 27.14 -25.83 -9.73
CA SER A 124 27.97 -25.64 -10.91
C SER A 124 29.18 -26.59 -10.83
N MET A 125 29.14 -27.70 -11.57
CA MET A 125 30.30 -28.58 -11.77
C MET A 125 31.34 -27.98 -12.73
N VAL A 126 31.84 -26.77 -12.43
CA VAL A 126 33.01 -26.22 -13.12
C VAL A 126 33.99 -25.64 -12.11
N ARG A 127 34.84 -26.51 -11.56
CA ARG A 127 36.25 -26.19 -11.37
C ARG A 127 37.06 -27.19 -12.18
N ALA A 128 37.50 -26.73 -13.34
CA ALA A 128 38.44 -27.43 -14.18
C ALA A 128 39.87 -27.29 -13.62
N ALA A 129 40.60 -28.40 -13.76
CA ALA A 129 42.04 -28.63 -13.60
C ALA A 129 42.62 -28.56 -12.18
#